data_AF-A0A969L8K6-F1
#
_entry.id   AF-A0A969L8K6-F1
#
_cell.length_a   1.000
_cell.length_b   1.000
_cell.length_c   1.000
_cell.angle_alpha   90.00
_cell.angle_beta   90.00
_cell.angle_gamma   90.00
#
_symmetry.space_group_name_H-M   'P 1'
#
loop_
_entity.id
_entity.type
_entity.pdbx_description
1 polymer ?
#
loop_
_entity_poly.entity_id
_entity_poly.type
_entity_poly.pdbx_seq_one_letter_code
_entity_poly.pdbx_strand_id
1 'polypeptide(L)'
;MVARFGATPETSGSMAAKVHRGWLDLKKTFAERNDEAILEECANGDEVALHTYDSALDNTDLPADVRTLLQAQRVAVQEAHDRVEALEARMD
;
A
#
# COMPACT_ATOMS: atom_id res chain seq x y z
N MET A 1 9.00 -17.74 9.41
CA MET A 1 7.68 -18.39 9.58
C MET A 1 6.90 -18.32 8.26
N VAL A 2 7.34 -19.05 7.21
CA VAL A 2 6.61 -19.23 5.92
C VAL A 2 6.72 -20.68 5.42
N ALA A 3 7.27 -21.60 6.22
CA ALA A 3 7.52 -22.98 5.82
C ALA A 3 6.33 -23.95 6.05
N ARG A 4 5.11 -23.45 6.31
CA ARG A 4 3.98 -24.31 6.74
C ARG A 4 2.86 -24.52 5.71
N PHE A 5 2.96 -23.97 4.51
CA PHE A 5 2.02 -24.25 3.42
C PHE A 5 2.77 -24.67 2.15
N GLY A 6 3.12 -25.96 2.09
CA GLY A 6 3.18 -26.85 0.92
C GLY A 6 3.48 -26.34 -0.50
N ALA A 7 4.12 -25.19 -0.72
CA ALA A 7 4.49 -24.73 -2.06
C ALA A 7 5.89 -25.25 -2.41
N THR A 8 5.95 -26.23 -3.30
CA THR A 8 7.18 -26.70 -3.96
C THR A 8 7.86 -25.54 -4.70
N PRO A 9 9.14 -25.23 -4.43
CA PRO A 9 9.78 -24.05 -4.97
C PRO A 9 10.46 -24.36 -6.32
N GLU A 10 9.71 -24.24 -7.41
CA GLU A 10 10.26 -24.08 -8.77
C GLU A 10 9.68 -22.81 -9.41
N THR A 11 9.84 -21.66 -8.74
CA THR A 11 9.21 -20.40 -9.20
C THR A 11 9.90 -19.12 -8.71
N SER A 12 11.05 -19.22 -8.06
CA SER A 12 11.76 -18.07 -7.48
C SER A 12 12.23 -17.07 -8.54
N GLY A 13 12.75 -17.52 -9.68
CA GLY A 13 13.18 -16.65 -10.78
C GLY A 13 12.03 -15.94 -11.51
N SER A 14 10.90 -16.61 -11.69
CA SER A 14 9.70 -16.05 -12.34
C SER A 14 8.98 -15.03 -11.45
N MET A 15 8.85 -15.33 -10.15
CA MET A 15 8.23 -14.41 -9.20
C MET A 15 9.09 -13.17 -8.95
N ALA A 16 10.40 -13.33 -8.73
CA ALA A 16 11.30 -12.19 -8.58
C ALA A 16 11.33 -11.31 -9.85
N ALA A 17 11.31 -11.91 -11.04
CA ALA A 17 11.24 -11.18 -12.30
C ALA A 17 9.89 -10.48 -12.53
N LYS A 18 8.78 -11.00 -12.00
CA LYS A 18 7.46 -10.33 -12.01
C LYS A 18 7.44 -9.14 -11.06
N VAL A 19 7.97 -9.30 -9.85
CA VAL A 19 8.09 -8.21 -8.87
C VAL A 19 9.00 -7.10 -9.41
N HIS A 20 10.14 -7.46 -9.98
CA HIS A 20 11.06 -6.48 -10.56
C HIS A 20 10.44 -5.73 -11.75
N ARG A 21 9.66 -6.41 -12.59
CA ARG A 21 8.89 -5.76 -13.66
C ARG A 21 7.78 -4.86 -13.14
N GLY A 22 7.02 -5.30 -12.14
CA GLY A 22 6.02 -4.47 -11.48
C GLY A 22 6.62 -3.19 -10.91
N TRP A 23 7.81 -3.26 -10.32
CA TRP A 23 8.55 -2.08 -9.84
C TRP A 23 9.03 -1.16 -10.96
N LEU A 24 9.51 -1.72 -12.08
CA LEU A 24 9.94 -0.93 -13.24
C LEU A 24 8.78 -0.26 -13.96
N ASP A 25 7.65 -0.95 -14.09
CA ASP A 25 6.44 -0.40 -14.71
C ASP A 25 5.84 0.70 -13.84
N LEU A 26 5.82 0.50 -12.51
CA LEU A 26 5.49 1.57 -11.56
C LEU A 26 6.39 2.79 -11.80
N LYS A 27 7.73 2.62 -11.80
CA LYS A 27 8.66 3.72 -12.06
C LYS A 27 8.43 4.45 -13.39
N LYS A 28 8.08 3.73 -14.45
CA LYS A 28 7.80 4.35 -15.76
C LYS A 28 6.54 5.20 -15.72
N THR A 29 5.46 4.69 -15.14
CA THR A 29 4.22 5.45 -14.96
C THR A 29 4.47 6.72 -14.14
N PHE A 30 5.27 6.63 -13.07
CA PHE A 30 5.66 7.79 -12.27
C PHE A 30 6.54 8.80 -13.04
N ALA A 31 7.36 8.35 -14.00
CA ALA A 31 8.20 9.25 -14.81
C ALA A 31 7.43 9.98 -15.93
N GLU A 32 6.26 9.46 -16.32
CA GLU A 32 5.40 10.02 -17.38
C GLU A 32 4.29 10.93 -16.84
N ARG A 33 4.02 10.91 -15.53
CA ARG A 33 3.00 11.73 -14.86
C ARG A 33 3.58 13.06 -14.36
N ASN A 34 2.77 14.12 -14.38
CA ASN A 34 3.09 15.37 -13.70
C ASN A 34 2.86 15.22 -12.18
N ASP A 35 3.40 16.14 -11.39
CA ASP A 35 3.33 16.09 -9.93
C ASP A 35 1.89 15.92 -9.42
N GLU A 36 0.91 16.52 -10.10
CA GLU A 36 -0.52 16.44 -9.76
C GLU A 36 -1.09 15.03 -9.98
N ALA A 37 -0.84 14.39 -11.13
CA ALA A 37 -1.29 13.01 -11.37
C ALA A 37 -0.55 11.97 -10.50
N ILE A 38 0.58 12.33 -9.91
CA ILE A 38 1.27 11.51 -8.91
C ILE A 38 0.58 11.64 -7.55
N LEU A 39 0.25 12.87 -7.13
CA LEU A 39 -0.46 13.12 -5.88
C LEU A 39 -1.86 12.49 -5.90
N GLU A 40 -2.60 12.60 -7.01
CA GLU A 40 -3.93 12.00 -7.15
C GLU A 40 -3.89 10.46 -7.02
N GLU A 41 -2.87 9.80 -7.56
CA GLU A 41 -2.69 8.36 -7.40
C GLU A 41 -2.35 7.98 -5.96
N CYS A 42 -1.51 8.77 -5.29
CA CYS A 42 -1.20 8.57 -3.88
C CYS A 42 -2.45 8.75 -3.01
N ALA A 43 -3.24 9.79 -3.24
CA ALA A 43 -4.49 10.03 -2.51
C ALA A 43 -5.46 8.85 -2.68
N ASN A 44 -5.68 8.40 -3.92
CA ASN A 44 -6.53 7.25 -4.23
C ASN A 44 -6.01 5.96 -3.56
N GLY A 45 -4.71 5.70 -3.64
CA GLY A 45 -4.09 4.52 -3.03
C GLY A 45 -4.21 4.52 -1.51
N ASP A 46 -4.00 5.67 -0.87
CA ASP A 46 -4.10 5.83 0.58
C ASP A 46 -5.56 5.68 1.05
N GLU A 47 -6.54 6.20 0.31
CA GLU A 47 -7.96 6.03 0.63
C GLU A 47 -8.37 4.54 0.58
N VAL A 48 -7.94 3.81 -0.45
CA VAL A 48 -8.17 2.36 -0.56
C VAL A 48 -7.50 1.60 0.59
N ALA A 49 -6.29 1.99 0.97
CA ALA A 49 -5.59 1.39 2.11
C ALA A 49 -6.32 1.65 3.43
N LEU A 50 -6.78 2.88 3.69
CA LEU A 50 -7.57 3.24 4.87
C LEU A 50 -8.84 2.41 4.97
N HIS A 51 -9.63 2.31 3.88
CA HIS A 51 -10.83 1.49 3.84
C HIS A 51 -10.53 0.01 4.15
N THR A 52 -9.40 -0.51 3.64
CA THR A 52 -8.97 -1.89 3.90
C THR A 52 -8.60 -2.10 5.37
N TYR A 53 -7.92 -1.14 6.01
CA TYR A 53 -7.64 -1.20 7.44
C TYR A 53 -8.90 -1.12 8.29
N ASP A 54 -9.84 -0.23 7.95
CA ASP A 54 -11.13 -0.12 8.64
C ASP A 54 -11.91 -1.44 8.56
N SER A 55 -12.03 -1.99 7.35
CA SER A 55 -12.68 -3.30 7.13
C SER A 55 -12.00 -4.43 7.92
N ALA A 56 -10.67 -4.40 8.04
CA ALA A 56 -9.94 -5.39 8.82
C ALA A 56 -10.18 -5.19 10.33
N LEU A 57 -10.21 -3.95 10.82
CA LEU A 57 -10.41 -3.63 12.23
C LEU A 57 -11.83 -3.92 12.73
N ASP A 58 -12.82 -3.92 11.84
CA ASP A 58 -14.19 -4.33 12.15
C ASP A 58 -14.29 -5.83 12.51
N ASN A 59 -13.29 -6.64 12.16
CA ASN A 59 -13.24 -8.03 12.57
C ASN A 59 -13.01 -8.17 14.08
N THR A 60 -13.96 -8.77 14.78
CA THR A 60 -13.92 -8.96 16.24
C THR A 60 -13.02 -10.11 16.69
N ASP A 61 -12.66 -11.04 15.80
CA ASP A 61 -11.82 -12.21 16.08
C ASP A 61 -10.30 -11.93 15.95
N LEU A 62 -9.90 -10.66 15.86
CA LEU A 62 -8.50 -10.28 15.79
C LEU A 62 -7.80 -10.35 17.17
N PRO A 63 -6.64 -11.02 17.27
CA PRO A 63 -5.75 -10.89 18.42
C PRO A 63 -5.40 -9.42 18.72
N ALA A 64 -5.26 -9.09 20.01
CA ALA A 64 -5.07 -7.71 20.45
C ALA A 64 -3.79 -7.05 19.93
N ASP A 65 -2.71 -7.83 19.78
CA ASP A 65 -1.44 -7.40 19.19
C ASP A 65 -1.59 -7.08 17.70
N VAL A 66 -2.30 -7.92 16.96
CA VAL A 66 -2.60 -7.68 15.53
C VAL A 66 -3.48 -6.44 15.36
N ARG A 67 -4.52 -6.29 16.19
CA ARG A 67 -5.37 -5.09 16.19
C ARG A 67 -4.55 -3.81 16.41
N THR A 68 -3.66 -3.83 17.41
CA THR A 68 -2.80 -2.69 17.72
C THR A 68 -1.87 -2.35 16.55
N LEU A 69 -1.30 -3.36 15.89
CA LEU A 69 -0.47 -3.17 14.70
C LEU A 69 -1.27 -2.53 13.56
N LEU A 70 -2.46 -3.05 13.25
CA LEU A 70 -3.31 -2.51 12.19
C LEU A 70 -3.76 -1.08 12.46
N GLN A 71 -4.07 -0.74 13.72
CA GLN A 71 -4.38 0.64 14.11
C GLN A 71 -3.19 1.58 13.89
N ALA A 72 -1.98 1.18 14.29
CA ALA A 72 -0.78 1.98 14.10
C ALA A 72 -0.49 2.21 12.61
N GLN A 73 -0.65 1.17 11.77
CA GLN A 73 -0.47 1.29 10.32
C GLN A 73 -1.53 2.18 9.68
N ARG A 74 -2.80 2.04 10.08
CA ARG A 74 -3.88 2.91 9.61
C ARG A 74 -3.60 4.38 9.92
N VAL A 75 -3.15 4.68 11.14
CA VAL A 75 -2.78 6.06 11.53
C VAL A 75 -1.65 6.60 10.66
N ALA A 76 -0.62 5.78 10.40
CA ALA A 76 0.49 6.19 9.53
C ALA A 76 0.04 6.45 8.08
N VAL A 77 -0.91 5.68 7.55
CA VAL A 77 -1.50 5.94 6.22
C VAL A 77 -2.35 7.21 6.24
N GLN A 78 -3.14 7.46 7.29
CA GLN A 78 -3.90 8.70 7.41
C GLN A 78 -2.97 9.92 7.40
N GLU A 79 -1.87 9.88 8.16
CA GLU A 79 -0.88 10.97 8.15
C GLU A 79 -0.21 11.17 6.79
N ALA A 80 -0.04 10.10 5.99
CA ALA A 80 0.48 10.20 4.64
C ALA A 80 -0.55 10.85 3.70
N HIS A 81 -1.80 10.41 3.77
CA HIS A 81 -2.92 10.95 3.01
C HIS A 81 -3.10 12.45 3.26
N ASP A 82 -3.13 12.87 4.53
CA ASP A 82 -3.28 14.28 4.92
C ASP A 82 -2.13 15.15 4.35
N ARG A 83 -0.93 14.57 4.19
CA ARG A 83 0.21 15.28 3.57
C ARG A 83 0.06 15.40 2.06
N VAL A 84 -0.52 14.39 1.41
CA VAL A 84 -0.80 14.41 -0.04
C VAL A 84 -1.85 15.49 -0.32
N GLU A 85 -2.97 15.52 0.40
CA GLU A 85 -3.99 16.57 0.25
C GLU A 85 -3.41 17.96 0.48
N ALA A 86 -2.54 18.12 1.49
CA ALA A 86 -1.89 19.40 1.77
C ALA A 86 -0.89 19.83 0.68
N LEU A 87 -0.33 18.89 -0.09
CA LEU A 87 0.53 19.20 -1.24
C LEU A 87 -0.31 19.58 -2.46
N GLU A 88 -1.40 18.87 -2.72
CA GLU A 88 -2.35 19.20 -3.81
C GLU A 88 -2.92 20.61 -3.62
N ALA A 89 -3.40 20.94 -2.41
CA ALA A 89 -3.95 22.26 -2.09
C ALA A 89 -2.95 23.43 -2.23
N ARG A 90 -1.64 23.15 -2.35
CA ARG A 90 -0.60 24.15 -2.59
C ARG A 90 -0.26 24.32 -4.07
N MET A 91 -0.76 23.43 -4.92
CA MET A 91 -0.56 23.45 -6.37
C MET A 91 -1.71 24.15 -7.11
N ASP A 92 -2.88 24.24 -6.47
CA ASP A 92 -4.02 25.11 -6.84
C ASP A 92 -3.73 26.62 -6.64
#